data_AF-A0A0L0VQH9-F1
#
_entry.id   AF-A0A0L0VQH9-F1
#
_cell.length_a   1.000
_cell.length_b   1.000
_cell.length_c   1.000
_cell.angle_alpha   90.00
_cell.angle_beta   90.00
_cell.angle_gamma   90.00
#
_symmetry.space_group_name_H-M   'P 1'
#
loop_
_entity.id
_entity.type
_entity.pdbx_description
1 polymer ?
#
loop_
_entity_poly.entity_id
_entity_poly.type
_entity_poly.pdbx_seq_one_letter_code
_entity_poly.pdbx_strand_id
1 'polypeptide(L)'
;MPYRTTQNPSPLIPLVPQLDGNSVVFAAWGSRLEDVLAIQGVLDIVQGKIPRPEPEAADAKPIVRTERGYNPDEFRLDWDHLSDTARSTIKLTLSVDLSIRYRDVKPASKLYKTICEAYEKNSRARRLALEDAFWTAKHDPNTPIAKWIARIRNAATDLASVKLTPNDQQICDRLLRGLDDSWKPIRDHLVYSPNEVSLDDAIGALESYEVSTQVSSEPIDASVSAAKAKPKLGCWNCGKKGHHSSNCPNPSIKGNPNSQSAKATEARAGSVSFATLGNYYDEDDAESSDNDSDVSWG
;
A
#
# COMPACT_ATOMS: atom_id res chain seq x y z
N MET A 1 -21.24 9.01 -39.06
CA MET A 1 -20.00 9.44 -38.38
C MET A 1 -19.07 10.05 -39.43
N PRO A 2 -18.12 10.93 -39.08
CA PRO A 2 -16.98 11.19 -39.95
C PRO A 2 -16.16 9.90 -40.16
N TYR A 3 -15.50 9.78 -41.31
CA TYR A 3 -14.55 8.70 -41.58
C TYR A 3 -13.51 8.62 -40.45
N ARG A 4 -13.32 7.44 -39.87
CA ARG A 4 -12.42 7.23 -38.73
C ARG A 4 -11.21 6.42 -39.14
N THR A 5 -10.03 6.98 -38.93
CA THR A 5 -8.79 6.22 -39.03
C THR A 5 -8.50 5.54 -37.70
N THR A 6 -8.49 4.21 -37.67
CA THR A 6 -8.08 3.45 -36.47
C THR A 6 -6.57 3.39 -36.35
N GLN A 7 -6.07 3.58 -35.14
CA GLN A 7 -4.65 3.32 -34.86
C GLN A 7 -4.41 1.82 -34.69
N ASN A 8 -3.20 1.35 -35.01
CA ASN A 8 -2.84 -0.06 -34.82
C ASN A 8 -2.64 -0.36 -33.33
N PRO A 9 -3.47 -1.21 -32.69
CA PRO A 9 -3.36 -1.51 -31.26
C PRO A 9 -2.26 -2.53 -30.94
N SER A 10 -1.67 -3.20 -31.94
CA SER A 10 -0.74 -4.32 -31.73
C SER A 10 0.40 -4.06 -30.74
N PRO A 11 1.04 -2.86 -30.71
CA PRO A 11 2.09 -2.57 -29.73
C PRO A 11 1.60 -2.44 -28.29
N LEU A 12 0.31 -2.14 -28.09
CA LEU A 12 -0.29 -1.88 -26.78
C LEU A 12 -0.96 -3.11 -26.18
N ILE A 13 -1.37 -4.07 -27.00
CA ILE A 13 -2.02 -5.32 -26.55
C ILE A 13 -1.19 -6.06 -25.47
N PRO A 14 0.14 -6.21 -25.59
CA PRO A 14 0.95 -6.86 -24.55
C PRO A 14 0.97 -6.15 -23.20
N LEU A 15 0.55 -4.87 -23.13
CA LEU A 15 0.48 -4.10 -21.88
C LEU A 15 -0.81 -4.39 -21.10
N VAL A 16 -1.80 -5.02 -21.72
CA VAL A 16 -3.04 -5.43 -21.05
C VAL A 16 -2.79 -6.78 -20.35
N PRO A 17 -3.00 -6.88 -19.02
CA PRO A 17 -2.92 -8.16 -18.33
C PRO A 17 -3.86 -9.18 -18.97
N GLN A 18 -3.41 -10.41 -19.22
CA GLN A 18 -4.27 -11.41 -19.85
C GLN A 18 -5.43 -11.79 -18.92
N LEU A 19 -6.66 -11.75 -19.44
CA LEU A 19 -7.82 -12.26 -18.69
C LEU A 19 -7.88 -13.79 -18.83
N ASP A 20 -7.61 -14.51 -17.74
CA ASP A 20 -7.43 -15.97 -17.71
C ASP A 20 -8.58 -16.73 -17.02
N GLY A 21 -9.60 -16.02 -16.53
CA GLY A 21 -10.63 -16.63 -15.67
C GLY A 21 -10.54 -16.16 -14.22
N ASN A 22 -9.39 -15.63 -13.80
CA ASN A 22 -9.20 -15.09 -12.48
C ASN A 22 -9.90 -13.73 -12.34
N SER A 23 -10.82 -13.63 -11.37
CA SER A 23 -11.55 -12.39 -11.11
C SER A 23 -10.69 -11.27 -10.54
N VAL A 24 -9.53 -11.57 -9.97
CA VAL A 24 -8.58 -10.56 -9.45
C VAL A 24 -7.97 -9.73 -10.57
N VAL A 25 -7.71 -10.36 -11.73
CA VAL A 25 -7.08 -9.68 -12.88
C VAL A 25 -8.09 -8.81 -13.63
N PHE A 26 -9.39 -9.03 -13.43
CA PHE A 26 -10.46 -8.38 -14.21
C PHE A 26 -10.45 -6.86 -14.10
N ALA A 27 -10.23 -6.28 -12.91
CA ALA A 27 -10.23 -4.83 -12.73
C ALA A 27 -9.07 -4.17 -13.50
N ALA A 28 -7.86 -4.73 -13.36
CA ALA A 28 -6.68 -4.25 -14.07
C ALA A 28 -6.77 -4.46 -15.59
N TRP A 29 -7.30 -5.62 -16.03
CA TRP A 29 -7.58 -5.92 -17.43
C TRP A 29 -8.56 -4.90 -18.03
N GLY A 30 -9.69 -4.65 -17.37
CA GLY A 30 -10.73 -3.74 -17.84
C GLY A 30 -10.19 -2.33 -18.03
N SER A 31 -9.52 -1.79 -17.02
CA SER A 31 -8.92 -0.45 -17.09
C SER A 31 -7.91 -0.32 -18.25
N ARG A 32 -6.97 -1.26 -18.39
CA ARG A 32 -5.95 -1.19 -19.46
C ARG A 32 -6.54 -1.42 -20.84
N LEU A 33 -7.53 -2.30 -20.96
CA LEU A 33 -8.21 -2.53 -22.24
C LEU A 33 -8.97 -1.28 -22.69
N GLU A 34 -9.64 -0.57 -21.78
CA GLU A 34 -10.33 0.69 -22.11
C GLU A 34 -9.36 1.75 -22.66
N ASP A 35 -8.17 1.89 -22.06
CA ASP A 35 -7.11 2.78 -22.57
C ASP A 35 -6.70 2.40 -24.01
N VAL A 36 -6.47 1.10 -24.27
CA VAL A 36 -6.08 0.62 -25.61
C VAL A 36 -7.17 0.89 -26.63
N LEU A 37 -8.43 0.62 -26.29
CA LEU A 37 -9.57 0.86 -27.18
C LEU A 37 -9.82 2.35 -27.41
N ALA A 38 -9.51 3.21 -26.44
CA ALA A 38 -9.58 4.67 -26.57
C ALA A 38 -8.54 5.17 -27.56
N ILE A 39 -7.27 4.73 -27.42
CA ILE A 39 -6.17 5.09 -28.33
C ILE A 39 -6.46 4.57 -29.75
N GLN A 40 -7.02 3.37 -29.86
CA GLN A 40 -7.44 2.78 -31.13
C GLN A 40 -8.61 3.55 -31.79
N GLY A 41 -9.36 4.35 -31.03
CA GLY A 41 -10.49 5.15 -31.52
C GLY A 41 -11.81 4.38 -31.65
N VAL A 42 -11.95 3.25 -30.94
CA VAL A 42 -13.11 2.34 -31.03
C VAL A 42 -13.85 2.14 -29.70
N LEU A 43 -13.39 2.79 -28.61
CA LEU A 43 -13.99 2.65 -27.28
C LEU A 43 -15.48 3.00 -27.26
N ASP A 44 -15.89 4.01 -28.00
CA ASP A 44 -17.29 4.46 -28.06
C ASP A 44 -18.21 3.46 -28.77
N ILE A 45 -17.68 2.68 -29.73
CA ILE A 45 -18.39 1.55 -30.34
C ILE A 45 -18.52 0.39 -29.33
N VAL A 46 -17.45 0.09 -28.59
CA VAL A 46 -17.46 -0.97 -27.56
C VAL A 46 -18.40 -0.62 -26.42
N GLN A 47 -18.44 0.63 -25.99
CA GLN A 47 -19.39 1.13 -24.98
C GLN A 47 -20.84 1.23 -25.53
N GLY A 48 -21.04 1.02 -26.84
CA GLY A 48 -22.36 1.12 -27.47
C GLY A 48 -22.90 2.54 -27.59
N LYS A 49 -22.03 3.57 -27.45
CA LYS A 49 -22.41 4.98 -27.59
C LYS A 49 -22.82 5.32 -29.03
N ILE A 50 -22.23 4.64 -30.02
CA ILE A 50 -22.73 4.69 -31.40
C ILE A 50 -23.43 3.38 -31.74
N PRO A 51 -24.77 3.40 -31.91
CA PRO A 51 -25.51 2.23 -32.34
C PRO A 51 -25.16 1.87 -33.78
N ARG A 52 -25.28 0.59 -34.10
CA ARG A 52 -25.16 0.11 -35.48
C ARG A 52 -26.31 0.70 -36.32
N PRO A 53 -26.05 1.28 -37.50
CA PRO A 53 -27.12 1.84 -38.32
C PRO A 53 -28.01 0.73 -38.91
N GLU A 54 -29.32 0.98 -38.93
CA GLU A 54 -30.31 0.05 -39.51
C GLU A 54 -30.18 -0.03 -41.04
N PRO A 55 -30.48 -1.19 -41.65
CA PRO A 55 -30.64 -1.27 -43.10
C PRO A 55 -31.80 -0.37 -43.54
N GLU A 56 -31.63 0.37 -44.64
CA GLU A 56 -32.75 1.11 -45.22
C GLU A 56 -33.89 0.12 -45.53
N ALA A 57 -35.11 0.48 -45.10
CA ALA A 57 -36.30 -0.27 -45.46
C ALA A 57 -36.47 -0.23 -46.99
N ALA A 58 -36.82 -1.36 -47.59
CA ALA A 58 -36.91 -1.55 -49.05
C ALA A 58 -37.85 -0.56 -49.78
N ASP A 59 -38.65 0.22 -49.06
CA ASP A 59 -39.63 1.19 -49.58
C ASP A 59 -39.23 2.67 -49.36
N ALA A 60 -38.01 2.96 -48.89
CA ALA A 60 -37.56 4.34 -48.76
C ALA A 60 -37.23 4.92 -50.16
N LYS A 61 -37.95 5.97 -50.55
CA LYS A 61 -37.65 6.77 -51.76
C LYS A 61 -36.16 7.13 -51.78
N PRO A 62 -35.48 7.12 -52.96
CA PRO A 62 -34.04 7.31 -53.04
C PRO A 62 -33.69 8.62 -52.34
N ILE A 63 -33.07 8.51 -51.17
CA ILE A 63 -32.65 9.68 -50.41
C ILE A 63 -31.58 10.33 -51.27
N VAL A 64 -31.95 11.51 -51.77
CA VAL A 64 -31.11 12.43 -52.53
C VAL A 64 -29.71 12.39 -51.94
N ARG A 65 -28.71 12.10 -52.80
CA ARG A 65 -27.30 12.41 -52.53
C ARG A 65 -27.24 13.88 -52.14
N THR A 66 -27.31 14.16 -50.84
CA THR A 66 -27.08 15.50 -50.32
C THR A 66 -25.59 15.78 -50.55
N GLU A 67 -25.26 17.02 -50.92
CA GLU A 67 -23.97 17.47 -51.45
C GLU A 67 -22.78 17.36 -50.47
N ARG A 68 -22.86 16.47 -49.49
CA ARG A 68 -21.77 16.00 -48.61
C ARG A 68 -21.85 14.50 -48.39
N GLY A 69 -21.51 13.71 -49.41
CA GLY A 69 -20.90 12.38 -49.28
C GLY A 69 -21.49 11.35 -48.31
N TYR A 70 -22.76 11.45 -47.90
CA TYR A 70 -23.35 10.52 -46.94
C TYR A 70 -23.91 9.31 -47.67
N ASN A 71 -23.21 8.17 -47.61
CA ASN A 71 -23.70 6.87 -48.05
C ASN A 71 -23.99 5.98 -46.82
N PRO A 72 -25.26 5.66 -46.52
CA PRO A 72 -25.66 4.85 -45.37
C PRO A 72 -25.02 3.45 -45.34
N ASP A 73 -24.84 2.82 -46.50
CA ASP A 73 -24.27 1.47 -46.58
C ASP A 73 -22.77 1.48 -46.30
N GLU A 74 -22.03 2.48 -46.81
CA GLU A 74 -20.62 2.69 -46.45
C GLU A 74 -20.47 2.93 -44.95
N PHE A 75 -21.38 3.73 -44.36
CA PHE A 75 -21.36 3.99 -42.92
C PHE A 75 -21.61 2.73 -42.07
N ARG A 76 -22.48 1.82 -42.53
CA ARG A 76 -22.73 0.53 -41.87
C ARG A 76 -21.53 -0.40 -41.97
N LEU A 77 -20.91 -0.48 -43.15
CA LEU A 77 -19.71 -1.28 -43.38
C LEU A 77 -18.53 -0.78 -42.53
N ASP A 78 -18.32 0.53 -42.47
CA ASP A 78 -17.30 1.15 -41.62
C ASP A 78 -17.53 0.82 -40.15
N TRP A 79 -18.77 0.94 -39.66
CA TRP A 79 -19.10 0.58 -38.28
C TRP A 79 -18.84 -0.91 -38.00
N ASP A 80 -19.25 -1.80 -38.91
CA ASP A 80 -19.04 -3.24 -38.78
C ASP A 80 -17.54 -3.58 -38.75
N HIS A 81 -16.72 -2.93 -39.59
CA HIS A 81 -15.27 -3.08 -39.60
C HIS A 81 -14.63 -2.60 -38.29
N LEU A 82 -15.02 -1.43 -37.79
CA LEU A 82 -14.52 -0.90 -36.51
C LEU A 82 -14.91 -1.82 -35.34
N SER A 83 -16.13 -2.35 -35.37
CA SER A 83 -16.63 -3.32 -34.39
C SER A 83 -15.83 -4.63 -34.45
N ASP A 84 -15.57 -5.18 -35.64
CA ASP A 84 -14.77 -6.39 -35.79
C ASP A 84 -13.30 -6.19 -35.39
N THR A 85 -12.75 -4.99 -35.62
CA THR A 85 -11.40 -4.62 -35.18
C THR A 85 -11.34 -4.56 -33.65
N ALA A 86 -12.28 -3.86 -33.00
CA ALA A 86 -12.37 -3.79 -31.54
C ALA A 86 -12.56 -5.18 -30.93
N ARG A 87 -13.41 -6.01 -31.52
CA ARG A 87 -13.63 -7.41 -31.10
C ARG A 87 -12.34 -8.22 -31.14
N SER A 88 -11.52 -8.02 -32.19
CA SER A 88 -10.23 -8.70 -32.33
C SER A 88 -9.24 -8.25 -31.25
N THR A 89 -9.15 -6.93 -30.99
CA THR A 89 -8.35 -6.39 -29.88
C THR A 89 -8.74 -7.01 -28.54
N ILE A 90 -10.04 -7.03 -28.21
CA ILE A 90 -10.54 -7.63 -26.96
C ILE A 90 -10.11 -9.09 -26.89
N LYS A 91 -10.35 -9.89 -27.94
CA LYS A 91 -10.02 -11.32 -27.94
C LYS A 91 -8.53 -11.62 -27.77
N LEU A 92 -7.64 -10.74 -28.24
CA LEU A 92 -6.19 -10.90 -28.09
C LEU A 92 -5.70 -10.66 -26.66
N THR A 93 -6.52 -10.02 -25.81
CA THR A 93 -6.24 -9.82 -24.38
C THR A 93 -6.80 -10.94 -23.49
N LEU A 94 -7.51 -11.91 -24.09
CA LEU A 94 -8.08 -13.04 -23.37
C LEU A 94 -7.13 -14.25 -23.41
N SER A 95 -7.26 -15.14 -22.43
CA SER A 95 -6.75 -16.51 -22.56
C SER A 95 -7.38 -17.22 -23.76
N VAL A 96 -6.68 -18.25 -24.25
CA VAL A 96 -7.11 -19.04 -25.42
C VAL A 96 -8.51 -19.62 -25.19
N ASP A 97 -8.79 -20.16 -24.01
CA ASP A 97 -10.07 -20.77 -23.67
C ASP A 97 -11.23 -19.77 -23.68
N LEU A 98 -11.02 -18.57 -23.13
CA LEU A 98 -12.03 -17.50 -23.17
C LEU A 98 -12.23 -16.97 -24.59
N SER A 99 -11.16 -16.85 -25.37
CA SER A 99 -11.23 -16.44 -26.79
C SER A 99 -12.03 -17.45 -27.63
N ILE A 100 -11.93 -18.74 -27.33
CA ILE A 100 -12.74 -19.80 -27.92
C ILE A 100 -14.20 -19.68 -27.46
N ARG A 101 -14.43 -19.53 -26.15
CA ARG A 101 -15.78 -19.40 -25.57
C ARG A 101 -16.58 -18.25 -26.20
N TYR A 102 -15.92 -17.12 -26.44
CA TYR A 102 -16.58 -15.92 -26.94
C TYR A 102 -16.44 -15.71 -28.46
N ARG A 103 -16.02 -16.75 -29.20
CA ARG A 103 -15.72 -16.68 -30.64
C ARG A 103 -16.82 -16.01 -31.47
N ASP A 104 -18.07 -16.40 -31.22
CA ASP A 104 -19.22 -16.05 -32.06
C ASP A 104 -20.02 -14.85 -31.54
N VAL A 105 -19.55 -14.22 -30.45
CA VAL A 105 -20.23 -13.05 -29.90
C VAL A 105 -19.94 -11.81 -30.74
N LYS A 106 -20.98 -11.29 -31.39
CA LYS A 106 -21.00 -10.02 -32.12
C LYS A 106 -22.19 -9.17 -31.68
N PRO A 107 -22.11 -7.84 -31.78
CA PRO A 107 -20.93 -6.99 -32.08
C PRO A 107 -19.96 -6.87 -30.90
N ALA A 108 -18.86 -6.10 -31.04
CA ALA A 108 -17.88 -5.89 -29.97
C ALA A 108 -18.49 -5.38 -28.67
N SER A 109 -19.53 -4.52 -28.74
CA SER A 109 -20.22 -4.04 -27.54
C SER A 109 -20.91 -5.15 -26.76
N LYS A 110 -21.55 -6.10 -27.46
CA LYS A 110 -22.14 -7.28 -26.83
C LYS A 110 -21.07 -8.16 -26.21
N LEU A 111 -19.93 -8.36 -26.88
CA LEU A 111 -18.79 -9.11 -26.34
C LEU A 111 -18.30 -8.50 -25.03
N TYR A 112 -17.93 -7.22 -25.04
CA TYR A 112 -17.42 -6.52 -23.86
C TYR A 112 -18.41 -6.59 -22.71
N LYS A 113 -19.68 -6.24 -22.98
CA LYS A 113 -20.75 -6.31 -21.97
C LYS A 113 -20.91 -7.71 -21.38
N THR A 114 -20.86 -8.75 -22.20
CA THR A 114 -21.00 -10.14 -21.73
C THR A 114 -19.84 -10.54 -20.82
N ILE A 115 -18.62 -10.09 -21.12
CA ILE A 115 -17.45 -10.32 -20.26
C ILE A 115 -17.63 -9.54 -18.95
N CYS A 116 -17.95 -8.25 -19.02
CA CYS A 116 -18.23 -7.44 -17.83
C CYS A 116 -19.30 -8.10 -16.95
N GLU A 117 -20.47 -8.44 -17.49
CA GLU A 117 -21.53 -9.12 -16.75
C GLU A 117 -21.09 -10.47 -16.15
N ALA A 118 -20.22 -11.22 -16.81
CA ALA A 118 -19.72 -12.50 -16.31
C ALA A 118 -18.79 -12.34 -15.09
N TYR A 119 -17.93 -11.31 -15.10
CA TYR A 119 -16.95 -11.08 -14.04
C TYR A 119 -17.48 -10.16 -12.95
N GLU A 120 -18.30 -9.15 -13.28
CA GLU A 120 -19.02 -8.29 -12.35
C GLU A 120 -20.11 -9.02 -11.58
N LYS A 121 -20.58 -10.17 -12.07
CA LYS A 121 -21.43 -11.08 -11.28
C LYS A 121 -20.73 -11.37 -9.96
N ASN A 122 -21.33 -10.85 -8.90
CA ASN A 122 -20.89 -10.99 -7.52
C ASN A 122 -21.16 -12.42 -7.00
N SER A 123 -20.58 -13.42 -7.67
CA SER A 123 -20.75 -14.82 -7.31
C SER A 123 -20.17 -15.08 -5.93
N ARG A 124 -20.75 -16.05 -5.21
CA ARG A 124 -20.23 -16.46 -3.89
C ARG A 124 -18.76 -16.90 -3.97
N ALA A 125 -18.39 -17.61 -5.04
CA ALA A 125 -17.00 -18.04 -5.27
C ALA A 125 -16.06 -16.85 -5.44
N ARG A 126 -16.45 -15.82 -6.20
CA ARG A 126 -15.66 -14.59 -6.37
C ARG A 126 -15.47 -13.85 -5.06
N ARG A 127 -16.53 -13.69 -4.25
CA ARG A 127 -16.42 -13.05 -2.93
C ARG A 127 -15.43 -13.76 -2.03
N LEU A 128 -15.56 -15.08 -1.91
CA LEU A 128 -14.66 -15.89 -1.10
C LEU A 128 -13.20 -15.80 -1.58
N ALA A 129 -12.97 -15.82 -2.90
CA ALA A 129 -11.62 -15.68 -3.45
C ALA A 129 -11.00 -14.31 -3.17
N LEU A 130 -11.78 -13.22 -3.24
CA LEU A 130 -11.30 -11.87 -2.94
C LEU A 130 -11.07 -11.65 -1.44
N GLU A 131 -11.96 -12.19 -0.60
CA GLU A 131 -11.78 -12.19 0.85
C GLU A 131 -10.53 -12.96 1.23
N ASP A 132 -10.31 -14.15 0.69
CA ASP A 132 -9.11 -14.94 0.93
C ASP A 132 -7.85 -14.19 0.46
N ALA A 133 -7.86 -13.62 -0.74
CA ALA A 133 -6.75 -12.85 -1.28
C ALA A 133 -6.40 -11.63 -0.40
N PHE A 134 -7.40 -10.95 0.18
CA PHE A 134 -7.18 -9.86 1.11
C PHE A 134 -6.69 -10.39 2.46
N TRP A 135 -7.44 -11.25 3.14
CA TRP A 135 -7.18 -11.67 4.52
C TRP A 135 -5.96 -12.57 4.69
N THR A 136 -5.50 -13.27 3.64
CA THR A 136 -4.35 -14.20 3.74
C THR A 136 -3.06 -13.69 3.09
N ALA A 137 -3.10 -12.51 2.45
CA ALA A 137 -1.91 -11.88 1.86
C ALA A 137 -0.70 -11.80 2.84
N LYS A 138 0.51 -12.08 2.35
CA LYS A 138 1.72 -11.94 3.17
C LYS A 138 2.74 -11.08 2.46
N HIS A 139 3.43 -10.25 3.23
CA HIS A 139 4.58 -9.49 2.78
C HIS A 139 5.72 -10.45 2.43
N ASP A 140 6.35 -10.23 1.27
CA ASP A 140 7.60 -10.90 0.91
C ASP A 140 8.76 -9.96 1.29
N PRO A 141 9.64 -10.35 2.25
CA PRO A 141 10.72 -9.50 2.72
C PRO A 141 11.75 -9.15 1.63
N ASN A 142 11.76 -9.85 0.49
CA ASN A 142 12.65 -9.56 -0.64
C ASN A 142 12.08 -8.52 -1.60
N THR A 143 10.85 -8.05 -1.36
CA THR A 143 10.20 -7.04 -2.18
C THR A 143 10.10 -5.71 -1.44
N PRO A 144 10.18 -4.56 -2.14
CA PRO A 144 10.01 -3.27 -1.49
C PRO A 144 8.63 -3.15 -0.82
N ILE A 145 8.58 -2.50 0.34
CA ILE A 145 7.34 -2.35 1.12
C ILE A 145 6.23 -1.65 0.33
N ALA A 146 6.60 -0.75 -0.58
CA ALA A 146 5.67 -0.08 -1.49
C ALA A 146 4.85 -1.08 -2.34
N LYS A 147 5.45 -2.20 -2.78
CA LYS A 147 4.73 -3.25 -3.52
C LYS A 147 3.71 -3.97 -2.64
N TRP A 148 4.05 -4.19 -1.37
CA TRP A 148 3.13 -4.75 -0.38
C TRP A 148 1.95 -3.83 -0.09
N ILE A 149 2.22 -2.54 0.15
CA ILE A 149 1.18 -1.52 0.36
C ILE A 149 0.25 -1.45 -0.85
N ALA A 150 0.81 -1.44 -2.07
CA ALA A 150 0.03 -1.45 -3.31
C ALA A 150 -0.84 -2.71 -3.43
N ARG A 151 -0.30 -3.89 -3.09
CA ARG A 151 -1.05 -5.16 -3.12
C ARG A 151 -2.28 -5.12 -2.21
N ILE A 152 -2.13 -4.62 -0.98
CA ILE A 152 -3.24 -4.53 -0.02
C ILE A 152 -4.28 -3.49 -0.46
N ARG A 153 -3.85 -2.32 -0.97
CA ARG A 153 -4.76 -1.30 -1.53
C ARG A 153 -5.56 -1.83 -2.72
N ASN A 154 -4.90 -2.57 -3.62
CA ASN A 154 -5.57 -3.19 -4.76
C ASN A 154 -6.59 -4.24 -4.30
N ALA A 155 -6.22 -5.11 -3.35
CA ALA A 155 -7.14 -6.12 -2.81
C ALA A 155 -8.35 -5.49 -2.08
N ALA A 156 -8.17 -4.36 -1.39
CA ALA A 156 -9.27 -3.60 -0.80
C ALA A 156 -10.20 -3.01 -1.88
N THR A 157 -9.64 -2.52 -2.98
CA THR A 157 -10.40 -2.01 -4.12
C THR A 157 -11.20 -3.13 -4.80
N ASP A 158 -10.60 -4.32 -4.95
CA ASP A 158 -11.27 -5.50 -5.49
C ASP A 158 -12.46 -5.91 -4.60
N LEU A 159 -12.30 -5.87 -3.28
CA LEU A 159 -13.39 -6.11 -2.32
C LEU A 159 -14.50 -5.05 -2.40
N ALA A 160 -14.15 -3.77 -2.58
CA ALA A 160 -15.13 -2.72 -2.81
C ALA A 160 -15.95 -2.97 -4.09
N SER A 161 -15.34 -3.54 -5.14
CA SER A 161 -16.04 -3.88 -6.39
C SER A 161 -17.15 -4.93 -6.21
N VAL A 162 -17.07 -5.75 -5.15
CA VAL A 162 -18.10 -6.74 -4.79
C VAL A 162 -18.99 -6.28 -3.63
N LYS A 163 -18.99 -4.97 -3.32
CA LYS A 163 -19.74 -4.34 -2.23
C LYS A 163 -19.35 -4.84 -0.83
N LEU A 164 -18.10 -5.28 -0.67
CA LEU A 164 -17.53 -5.69 0.61
C LEU A 164 -16.39 -4.73 1.00
N THR A 165 -16.67 -3.43 1.05
CA THR A 165 -15.65 -2.40 1.28
C THR A 165 -15.05 -2.52 2.68
N PRO A 166 -13.74 -2.82 2.82
CA PRO A 166 -13.06 -2.75 4.10
C PRO A 166 -12.94 -1.28 4.51
N ASN A 167 -13.14 -0.98 5.80
CA ASN A 167 -12.86 0.35 6.32
C ASN A 167 -11.35 0.58 6.45
N ASP A 168 -10.93 1.85 6.58
CA ASP A 168 -9.51 2.21 6.64
C ASP A 168 -8.76 1.52 7.79
N GLN A 169 -9.42 1.30 8.92
CA GLN A 169 -8.84 0.57 10.04
C GLN A 169 -8.60 -0.91 9.71
N GLN A 170 -9.53 -1.56 9.01
CA GLN A 170 -9.36 -2.93 8.52
C GLN A 170 -8.21 -3.03 7.52
N ILE A 171 -8.01 -2.01 6.68
CA ILE A 171 -6.88 -1.95 5.75
C ILE A 171 -5.57 -1.75 6.53
N CYS A 172 -5.55 -0.84 7.53
CA CYS A 172 -4.40 -0.59 8.40
C CYS A 172 -4.00 -1.86 9.18
N ASP A 173 -4.94 -2.45 9.90
CA ASP A 173 -4.80 -3.73 10.60
C ASP A 173 -4.26 -4.82 9.67
N ARG A 174 -4.78 -4.87 8.44
CA ARG A 174 -4.35 -5.86 7.45
C ARG A 174 -2.90 -5.66 7.03
N LEU A 175 -2.49 -4.41 6.77
CA LEU A 175 -1.11 -4.08 6.46
C LEU A 175 -0.17 -4.58 7.56
N LEU A 176 -0.46 -4.26 8.83
CA LEU A 176 0.38 -4.60 9.98
C LEU A 176 0.44 -6.10 10.25
N ARG A 177 -0.70 -6.81 10.23
CA ARG A 177 -0.77 -8.26 10.48
C ARG A 177 -0.14 -9.10 9.37
N GLY A 178 -0.03 -8.58 8.15
CA GLY A 178 0.54 -9.29 7.01
C GLY A 178 2.04 -9.11 6.82
N LEU A 179 2.67 -8.26 7.63
CA LEU A 179 4.11 -8.04 7.58
C LEU A 179 4.88 -9.31 7.95
N ASP A 180 5.95 -9.55 7.21
CA ASP A 180 6.95 -10.57 7.52
C ASP A 180 7.58 -10.31 8.90
N ASP A 181 8.04 -11.37 9.57
CA ASP A 181 8.59 -11.26 10.91
C ASP A 181 9.88 -10.42 10.99
N SER A 182 10.59 -10.20 9.88
CA SER A 182 11.69 -9.24 9.82
C SER A 182 11.26 -7.78 10.08
N TRP A 183 9.97 -7.47 9.96
CA TRP A 183 9.36 -6.16 10.22
C TRP A 183 8.69 -6.09 11.60
N LYS A 184 8.90 -7.09 12.45
CA LYS A 184 8.33 -7.13 13.81
C LYS A 184 8.59 -5.87 14.65
N PRO A 185 9.78 -5.23 14.64
CA PRO A 185 10.02 -4.05 15.48
C PRO A 185 9.06 -2.89 15.19
N ILE A 186 8.87 -2.56 13.90
CA ILE A 186 7.94 -1.49 13.51
C ILE A 186 6.49 -1.93 13.66
N ARG A 187 6.17 -3.19 13.36
CA ARG A 187 4.83 -3.75 13.57
C ARG A 187 4.40 -3.63 15.02
N ASP A 188 5.25 -4.07 15.95
CA ASP A 188 4.92 -4.06 17.38
C ASP A 188 4.83 -2.61 17.89
N HIS A 189 5.68 -1.69 17.41
CA HIS A 189 5.58 -0.27 17.75
C HIS A 189 4.24 0.36 17.34
N LEU A 190 3.75 0.03 16.14
CA LEU A 190 2.47 0.55 15.63
C LEU A 190 1.26 -0.14 16.28
N VAL A 191 1.30 -1.46 16.47
CA VAL A 191 0.20 -2.25 17.06
C VAL A 191 -0.04 -1.90 18.53
N TYR A 192 1.03 -1.65 19.30
CA TYR A 192 0.92 -1.30 20.73
C TYR A 192 0.95 0.21 20.98
N SER A 193 0.76 1.03 19.95
CA SER A 193 0.58 2.48 20.10
C SER A 193 -0.63 2.74 21.00
N PRO A 194 -0.55 3.71 21.94
CA PRO A 194 -1.67 4.05 22.82
C PRO A 194 -2.86 4.68 22.06
N ASN A 195 -2.61 5.22 20.88
CA ASN A 195 -3.62 5.79 20.00
C ASN A 195 -3.78 4.92 18.76
N GLU A 196 -5.01 4.87 18.24
CA GLU A 196 -5.32 4.23 16.96
C GLU A 196 -4.53 4.90 15.84
N VAL A 197 -3.76 4.10 15.10
CA VAL A 197 -2.88 4.57 14.03
C VAL A 197 -3.68 4.66 12.73
N SER A 198 -3.73 5.85 12.14
CA SER A 198 -4.39 6.04 10.84
C SER A 198 -3.69 5.25 9.74
N LEU A 199 -4.42 4.92 8.66
CA LEU A 199 -3.86 4.21 7.52
C LEU A 199 -2.65 4.95 6.91
N ASP A 200 -2.73 6.27 6.80
CA ASP A 200 -1.67 7.09 6.22
C ASP A 200 -0.44 7.19 7.14
N ASP A 201 -0.65 7.30 8.46
CA ASP A 201 0.45 7.30 9.42
C ASP A 201 1.18 5.95 9.44
N ALA A 202 0.44 4.84 9.37
CA ALA A 202 1.01 3.50 9.28
C ALA A 202 1.83 3.33 8.00
N ILE A 203 1.32 3.80 6.86
CA ILE A 203 2.04 3.74 5.57
C ILE A 203 3.32 4.57 5.64
N GLY A 204 3.24 5.81 6.12
CA GLY A 204 4.42 6.68 6.26
C GLY A 204 5.47 6.10 7.21
N ALA A 205 5.05 5.45 8.30
CA ALA A 205 5.95 4.79 9.25
C ALA A 205 6.64 3.56 8.62
N LEU A 206 5.92 2.76 7.82
CA LEU A 206 6.49 1.60 7.12
C LEU A 206 7.51 2.01 6.07
N GLU A 207 7.20 3.02 5.25
CA GLU A 207 8.13 3.56 4.25
C GLU A 207 9.38 4.14 4.93
N SER A 208 9.22 4.86 6.05
CA SER A 208 10.34 5.42 6.81
C SER A 208 11.24 4.32 7.42
N TYR A 209 10.63 3.23 7.91
CA TYR A 209 11.36 2.09 8.45
C TYR A 209 12.20 1.37 7.38
N GLU A 210 11.68 1.25 6.15
CA GLU A 210 12.44 0.68 5.03
C GLU A 210 13.72 1.47 4.77
N VAL A 211 13.58 2.80 4.62
CA VAL A 211 14.70 3.71 4.34
C VAL A 211 15.74 3.63 5.45
N SER A 212 15.31 3.64 6.72
CA SER A 212 16.23 3.55 7.86
C SER A 212 16.97 2.21 7.94
N THR A 213 16.32 1.12 7.55
CA THR A 213 16.90 -0.23 7.62
C THR A 213 17.87 -0.49 6.48
N GLN A 214 17.57 0.00 5.27
CA GLN A 214 18.46 -0.11 4.11
C GLN A 214 19.79 0.64 4.33
N VAL A 215 19.75 1.85 4.91
CA VAL A 215 20.95 2.63 5.24
C VAL A 215 21.86 1.94 6.26
N SER A 216 21.32 1.06 7.11
CA SER A 216 22.11 0.25 8.05
C SER A 216 22.72 -1.01 7.43
N SER A 217 22.30 -1.40 6.22
CA SER A 217 22.65 -2.67 5.57
C SER A 217 23.66 -2.55 4.43
N GLU A 218 24.03 -1.33 4.02
CA GLU A 218 25.17 -1.16 3.13
C GLU A 218 26.45 -1.59 3.87
N PRO A 219 27.28 -2.48 3.28
CA PRO A 219 28.62 -2.70 3.79
C PRO A 219 29.36 -1.38 3.57
N ILE A 220 29.46 -0.60 4.63
CA ILE A 220 30.39 0.52 4.69
C ILE A 220 31.75 -0.12 4.45
N ASP A 221 32.30 0.10 3.26
CA ASP A 221 33.68 -0.23 2.95
C ASP A 221 34.50 0.37 4.08
N ALA A 222 35.11 -0.51 4.87
CA ALA A 222 35.77 -0.17 6.12
C ALA A 222 37.07 0.59 5.80
N SER A 223 36.96 1.85 5.37
CA SER A 223 38.12 2.72 5.17
C SER A 223 37.88 4.21 5.32
N VAL A 224 36.76 4.69 5.87
CA VAL A 224 36.79 5.98 6.59
C VAL A 224 35.91 5.90 7.82
N SER A 225 36.51 5.49 8.94
CA SER A 225 35.96 5.84 10.25
C SER A 225 35.98 7.35 10.40
N ALA A 226 34.88 8.03 10.06
CA ALA A 226 34.55 9.31 10.65
C ALA A 226 34.25 9.06 12.12
N ALA A 227 35.31 9.00 12.92
CA ALA A 227 35.22 8.90 14.36
C ALA A 227 34.32 10.03 14.86
N LYS A 228 33.22 9.66 15.52
CA LYS A 228 32.61 10.51 16.54
C LYS A 228 33.76 11.07 17.37
N ALA A 229 34.03 12.36 17.23
CA ALA A 229 35.10 13.04 17.91
C ALA A 229 34.80 13.06 19.41
N LYS A 230 35.15 11.98 20.12
CA LYS A 230 35.38 12.06 21.55
C LYS A 230 36.59 12.98 21.74
N PRO A 231 36.52 14.05 22.53
CA PRO A 231 37.66 14.94 22.74
C PRO A 231 38.80 14.10 23.32
N LYS A 232 39.89 13.95 22.57
CA LYS A 232 41.11 13.28 23.04
C LYS A 232 41.69 14.14 24.17
N LEU A 233 41.41 13.74 25.41
CA LEU A 233 41.92 14.36 26.64
C LEU A 233 43.45 14.45 26.53
N GLY A 234 43.97 15.67 26.41
CA GLY A 234 45.39 15.94 26.62
C GLY A 234 45.76 15.77 28.09
N CYS A 235 47.05 15.79 28.41
CA CYS A 235 47.52 15.77 29.80
C CYS A 235 46.77 16.81 30.65
N TRP A 236 46.18 16.42 31.79
CA TRP A 236 45.38 17.34 32.62
C TRP A 236 46.21 18.43 33.31
N ASN A 237 47.54 18.32 33.32
CA ASN A 237 48.41 19.35 33.87
C ASN A 237 48.82 20.42 32.82
N CYS A 238 49.13 20.02 31.58
CA CYS A 238 49.70 20.94 30.57
C CYS A 238 48.95 20.97 29.22
N GLY A 239 47.91 20.15 29.04
CA GLY A 239 47.09 20.08 27.83
C GLY A 239 47.78 19.46 26.61
N LYS A 240 49.09 19.18 26.66
CA LYS A 240 49.82 18.58 25.54
C LYS A 240 49.51 17.08 25.40
N LYS A 241 49.45 16.60 24.16
CA LYS A 241 49.24 15.17 23.82
C LYS A 241 50.57 14.43 23.89
N GLY A 242 50.53 13.14 24.22
CA GLY A 242 51.71 12.25 24.23
C GLY A 242 52.20 11.81 25.61
N HIS A 243 51.60 12.27 26.71
CA HIS A 243 51.86 11.76 28.06
C HIS A 243 50.62 11.94 28.96
N HIS A 244 50.54 11.15 30.03
CA HIS A 244 49.50 11.26 31.06
C HIS A 244 49.97 12.20 32.20
N SER A 245 49.05 12.77 32.97
CA SER A 245 49.35 13.78 34.01
C SER A 245 50.38 13.33 35.05
N SER A 246 50.48 12.03 35.29
CA SER A 246 51.45 11.40 36.19
C SER A 246 52.90 11.44 35.66
N ASN A 247 53.10 11.53 34.35
CA ASN A 247 54.41 11.55 33.69
C ASN A 247 54.65 12.87 32.96
N CYS A 248 54.09 13.97 33.48
CA CYS A 248 54.25 15.29 32.88
C CYS A 248 55.64 15.86 33.18
N PRO A 249 56.45 16.22 32.16
CA PRO A 249 57.75 16.85 32.38
C PRO A 249 57.67 18.31 32.85
N ASN A 250 56.46 18.88 32.95
CA ASN A 250 56.23 20.23 33.46
C ASN A 250 55.72 20.17 34.92
N PRO A 251 56.19 21.06 35.81
CA PRO A 251 55.77 21.07 37.21
C PRO A 251 54.25 21.26 37.35
N SER A 252 53.65 20.64 38.37
CA SER A 252 52.20 20.71 38.61
C SER A 252 51.76 22.13 38.94
N ILE A 253 50.65 22.60 38.35
CA ILE A 253 50.09 23.95 38.58
C ILE A 253 49.44 24.09 39.99
N LYS A 254 49.44 23.04 40.82
CA LYS A 254 49.01 23.16 42.22
C LYS A 254 50.15 23.69 43.10
N GLY A 255 50.30 25.01 43.10
CA GLY A 255 50.95 25.70 44.22
C GLY A 255 50.03 25.64 45.44
N ASN A 256 50.41 24.87 46.46
CA ASN A 256 49.90 25.04 47.81
C ASN A 256 51.10 25.33 48.73
N PRO A 257 51.22 26.53 49.31
CA PRO A 257 52.07 26.73 50.45
C PRO A 257 51.23 26.81 51.74
N ASN A 258 51.54 25.86 52.61
CA ASN A 258 51.58 25.96 54.07
C ASN A 258 50.30 25.96 54.92
N SER A 259 50.29 24.94 55.78
CA SER A 259 49.89 24.95 57.18
C SER A 259 50.11 26.29 57.91
N GLN A 260 49.11 26.74 58.68
CA GLN A 260 49.18 26.95 60.13
C GLN A 260 47.91 27.63 60.68
N SER A 261 47.34 27.01 61.73
CA SER A 261 46.85 27.62 62.98
C SER A 261 45.77 28.73 63.02
N ALA A 262 44.74 28.42 63.81
CA ALA A 262 44.11 29.24 64.85
C ALA A 262 42.87 30.14 64.58
N LYS A 263 41.87 29.87 65.45
CA LYS A 263 40.88 30.74 66.13
C LYS A 263 39.51 31.01 65.48
N ALA A 264 38.49 30.53 66.22
CA ALA A 264 37.23 31.15 66.67
C ALA A 264 36.76 32.45 65.96
N THR A 265 35.47 32.69 65.65
CA THR A 265 34.31 32.74 66.56
C THR A 265 32.96 32.74 65.80
N GLU A 266 31.96 32.11 66.42
CA GLU A 266 30.54 32.47 66.60
C GLU A 266 29.51 32.79 65.48
N ALA A 267 28.31 32.21 65.74
CA ALA A 267 26.93 32.62 65.42
C ALA A 267 26.43 32.35 63.98
N ARG A 268 25.20 31.87 63.71
CA ARG A 268 23.95 31.74 64.48
C ARG A 268 23.02 30.72 63.81
N ALA A 269 22.05 30.27 64.59
CA ALA A 269 21.05 29.20 64.40
C ALA A 269 20.14 29.25 63.15
N GLY A 270 19.56 28.09 62.82
CA GLY A 270 18.32 28.01 62.02
C GLY A 270 17.88 26.59 61.60
N SER A 271 17.01 25.98 62.42
CA SER A 271 16.03 24.90 62.15
C SER A 271 16.47 23.52 61.62
N VAL A 272 16.37 22.54 62.53
CA VAL A 272 16.19 21.11 62.27
C VAL A 272 14.73 20.75 62.52
N SER A 273 14.17 19.83 61.75
CA SER A 273 13.14 18.90 62.23
C SER A 273 13.33 17.54 61.55
N PHE A 274 13.91 16.65 62.34
CA PHE A 274 13.77 15.18 62.36
C PHE A 274 12.27 14.87 62.64
N ALA A 275 11.63 13.75 62.29
CA ALA A 275 12.01 12.38 62.59
C ALA A 275 11.07 11.38 61.88
N THR A 276 11.61 10.18 61.74
CA THR A 276 11.04 8.91 61.26
C THR A 276 10.02 8.27 62.25
N LEU A 277 9.32 7.24 61.72
CA LEU A 277 8.91 5.95 62.33
C LEU A 277 7.42 5.76 62.67
N GLY A 278 6.89 4.61 62.21
CA GLY A 278 5.83 3.88 62.94
C GLY A 278 4.93 2.99 62.08
N ASN A 279 5.25 1.69 62.01
CA ASN A 279 4.37 0.58 61.62
C ASN A 279 3.11 0.46 62.51
N TYR A 280 2.01 -0.15 62.01
CA TYR A 280 1.35 -1.31 62.66
C TYR A 280 0.19 -1.96 61.82
N TYR A 281 0.36 -3.26 61.43
CA TYR A 281 -0.53 -4.49 61.35
C TYR A 281 -2.00 -4.42 60.83
N ASP A 282 -2.39 -5.30 59.88
CA ASP A 282 -3.12 -6.63 59.96
C ASP A 282 -4.55 -6.51 60.55
N GLU A 283 -5.63 -7.22 60.17
CA GLU A 283 -5.90 -8.46 59.41
C GLU A 283 -7.45 -8.51 59.14
N ASP A 284 -7.92 -9.61 58.51
CA ASP A 284 -9.30 -10.18 58.54
C ASP A 284 -10.26 -9.96 57.34
N ASP A 285 -10.26 -10.97 56.46
CA ASP A 285 -11.35 -11.91 56.14
C ASP A 285 -12.81 -11.44 56.03
N ALA A 286 -13.46 -11.75 54.90
CA ALA A 286 -14.56 -12.73 54.81
C ALA A 286 -15.24 -12.79 53.42
N GLU A 287 -15.14 -13.98 52.81
CA GLU A 287 -16.19 -14.80 52.16
C GLU A 287 -17.19 -14.29 51.09
N SER A 288 -17.25 -15.13 50.02
CA SER A 288 -18.44 -15.76 49.43
C SER A 288 -19.43 -14.94 48.57
N SER A 289 -19.50 -15.26 47.27
CA SER A 289 -20.61 -16.08 46.74
C SER A 289 -20.41 -16.37 45.24
N ASP A 290 -20.44 -17.67 44.93
CA ASP A 290 -20.70 -18.20 43.60
C ASP A 290 -22.04 -17.70 43.05
N ASN A 291 -22.15 -17.53 41.73
CA ASN A 291 -23.40 -17.81 41.05
C ASN A 291 -23.16 -18.29 39.61
N ASP A 292 -23.27 -19.60 39.45
CA ASP A 292 -23.55 -20.27 38.19
C ASP A 292 -24.89 -19.78 37.61
N SER A 293 -24.94 -19.65 36.29
CA SER A 293 -26.20 -19.57 35.54
C SER A 293 -26.03 -20.25 34.19
N ASP A 294 -26.26 -21.56 34.23
CA ASP A 294 -26.62 -22.41 33.11
C ASP A 294 -27.96 -21.95 32.51
N VAL A 295 -28.03 -21.75 31.19
CA VAL A 295 -29.29 -21.47 30.48
C VAL A 295 -29.34 -22.34 29.23
N SER A 296 -30.18 -23.37 29.30
CA SER A 296 -30.54 -24.28 28.21
C SER A 296 -32.01 -24.11 27.82
N TRP A 297 -32.20 -23.69 26.56
CA TRP A 297 -33.23 -24.03 25.55
C TRP A 297 -34.73 -23.82 25.78
N GLY A 298 -35.30 -23.10 24.80
CA GLY A 298 -36.54 -23.45 24.09
C GLY A 298 -36.25 -23.47 22.59
#